data_AF-A0A6J5YR03-F1
#
_entry.id   AF-A0A6J5YR03-F1
#
_cell.length_a   1.000
_cell.length_b   1.000
_cell.length_c   1.000
_cell.angle_alpha   90.00
_cell.angle_beta   90.00
_cell.angle_gamma   90.00
#
_symmetry.space_group_name_H-M   'P 1'
#
loop_
_entity.id
_entity.type
_entity.pdbx_description
1 polymer ?
#
loop_
_entity_poly.entity_id
_entity_poly.type
_entity_poly.pdbx_seq_one_letter_code
_entity_poly.pdbx_strand_id
1 'polypeptide(L)'
;MPTIGSKELVAWLPTFLQSKKVLYPEIAYPTYLVGSKISGAQSEAVGIDASKWPSADLAWINSPANPTGQVQSEEQLQAVISWARANDAVVASDECYLSFTNQAKSILAVAKGDNHNLLAVHSLSKRSNLAGYRAAFIIGDAKLISQIREIRKHAGMMVPLPVQKAMIAALSDEIHVAEQAKRYNDRRTILRTALEKIGFEVKFSEAGLYIWCTKNEDCWKTVDWFADHGVLVTPGSFYGELGNKFVRIALTATDENIKQVAERISK
;
A
#
# COMPACT_ATOMS: atom_id res chain seq x y z
N MET A 1 -7.57 -8.89 13.95
CA MET A 1 -6.47 -9.02 14.95
C MET A 1 -5.53 -7.83 14.83
N PRO A 2 -5.23 -7.09 15.92
CA PRO A 2 -4.34 -5.94 15.90
C PRO A 2 -2.85 -6.34 15.72
N THR A 3 -2.06 -5.47 15.09
CA THR A 3 -0.64 -5.67 14.75
C THR A 3 0.19 -4.44 15.10
N ILE A 4 1.53 -4.57 15.20
CA ILE A 4 2.45 -3.47 15.59
C ILE A 4 2.76 -2.62 14.34
N GLY A 5 1.69 -2.11 13.73
CA GLY A 5 1.67 -1.47 12.43
C GLY A 5 1.74 -2.47 11.27
N SER A 6 1.24 -2.06 10.10
CA SER A 6 1.13 -2.96 8.95
C SER A 6 2.49 -3.43 8.45
N LYS A 7 3.53 -2.58 8.49
CA LYS A 7 4.89 -2.95 8.09
C LYS A 7 5.45 -4.16 8.85
N GLU A 8 5.15 -4.28 10.14
CA GLU A 8 5.58 -5.43 10.95
C GLU A 8 4.94 -6.71 10.41
N LEU A 9 3.61 -6.72 10.26
CA LEU A 9 2.92 -7.84 9.65
C LEU A 9 3.45 -8.15 8.25
N VAL A 10 3.59 -7.16 7.38
CA VAL A 10 4.05 -7.35 5.99
C VAL A 10 5.42 -8.02 5.95
N ALA A 11 6.35 -7.60 6.81
CA ALA A 11 7.69 -8.16 6.86
C ALA A 11 7.73 -9.60 7.40
N TRP A 12 6.78 -10.00 8.26
CA TRP A 12 6.81 -11.29 8.94
C TRP A 12 5.76 -12.29 8.48
N LEU A 13 4.75 -11.86 7.71
CA LEU A 13 3.66 -12.74 7.27
C LEU A 13 4.17 -13.97 6.50
N PRO A 14 5.13 -13.87 5.55
CA PRO A 14 5.69 -15.06 4.90
C PRO A 14 6.30 -16.06 5.90
N THR A 15 6.95 -15.57 6.95
CA THR A 15 7.51 -16.40 8.02
C THR A 15 6.42 -17.07 8.85
N PHE A 16 5.36 -16.34 9.22
CA PHE A 16 4.24 -16.91 9.99
C PHE A 16 3.49 -18.00 9.21
N LEU A 17 3.40 -17.85 7.88
CA LEU A 17 2.76 -18.81 6.99
C LEU A 17 3.73 -19.91 6.52
N GLN A 18 5.02 -19.82 6.86
CA GLN A 18 6.08 -20.72 6.38
C GLN A 18 6.14 -20.83 4.85
N SER A 19 5.77 -19.76 4.15
CA SER A 19 5.67 -19.71 2.69
C SER A 19 7.00 -20.05 2.03
N LYS A 20 6.98 -20.86 0.97
CA LYS A 20 8.15 -21.22 0.15
C LYS A 20 8.27 -20.33 -1.09
N LYS A 21 7.14 -19.88 -1.64
CA LYS A 21 7.07 -18.96 -2.76
C LYS A 21 6.07 -17.84 -2.49
N VAL A 22 6.50 -16.60 -2.74
CA VAL A 22 5.72 -15.38 -2.51
C VAL A 22 5.65 -14.55 -3.79
N LEU A 23 4.44 -14.20 -4.21
CA LEU A 23 4.20 -13.24 -5.29
C LEU A 23 3.99 -11.83 -4.73
N TYR A 24 4.47 -10.83 -5.45
CA TYR A 24 4.25 -9.41 -5.14
C TYR A 24 4.18 -8.58 -6.43
N PRO A 25 3.61 -7.37 -6.43
CA PRO A 25 3.47 -6.58 -7.66
C PRO A 25 4.81 -6.12 -8.26
N GLU A 26 4.89 -5.97 -9.58
CA GLU A 26 6.10 -5.48 -10.29
C GLU A 26 6.52 -4.05 -9.90
N ILE A 27 5.55 -3.20 -9.55
CA ILE A 27 5.79 -1.88 -8.95
C ILE A 27 5.14 -1.90 -7.57
N ALA A 28 5.95 -1.98 -6.52
CA ALA A 28 5.46 -2.36 -5.21
C ALA A 28 6.19 -1.69 -4.05
N TYR A 29 5.48 -1.62 -2.92
CA TYR A 29 6.10 -1.33 -1.64
C TYR A 29 7.24 -2.33 -1.34
N PRO A 30 8.48 -1.88 -1.09
CA PRO A 30 9.64 -2.77 -1.05
C PRO A 30 9.58 -3.85 0.04
N THR A 31 8.75 -3.64 1.07
CA THR A 31 8.71 -4.56 2.21
C THR A 31 8.09 -5.91 1.84
N TYR A 32 7.32 -6.04 0.76
CA TYR A 32 6.84 -7.35 0.30
C TYR A 32 8.03 -8.26 -0.06
N LEU A 33 8.94 -7.76 -0.91
CA LEU A 33 10.17 -8.46 -1.27
C LEU A 33 11.08 -8.69 -0.06
N VAL A 34 11.24 -7.68 0.81
CA VAL A 34 12.06 -7.83 2.03
C VAL A 34 11.49 -8.92 2.93
N GLY A 35 10.17 -9.02 3.10
CA GLY A 35 9.52 -10.05 3.89
C GLY A 35 9.79 -11.46 3.35
N SER A 36 9.71 -11.65 2.02
CA SER A 36 10.08 -12.92 1.38
C SER A 36 11.55 -13.28 1.63
N LYS A 37 12.45 -12.30 1.55
CA LYS A 37 13.89 -12.51 1.83
C LYS A 37 14.14 -12.89 3.29
N ILE A 38 13.45 -12.24 4.24
CA ILE A 38 13.56 -12.56 5.68
C ILE A 38 13.12 -14.00 5.94
N SER A 39 12.05 -14.46 5.30
CA SER A 39 11.55 -15.83 5.48
C SER A 39 12.35 -16.90 4.72
N GLY A 40 13.27 -16.50 3.84
CA GLY A 40 13.97 -17.40 2.92
C GLY A 40 13.08 -17.96 1.80
N ALA A 41 11.93 -17.33 1.53
CA ALA A 41 11.05 -17.73 0.45
C ALA A 41 11.59 -17.27 -0.90
N GLN A 42 11.33 -18.06 -1.95
CA GLN A 42 11.44 -17.58 -3.33
C GLN A 42 10.44 -16.45 -3.54
N SER A 43 10.86 -15.39 -4.23
CA SER A 43 10.03 -14.21 -4.46
C SER A 43 9.93 -13.93 -5.96
N GLU A 44 8.73 -13.70 -6.46
CA GLU A 44 8.48 -13.42 -7.88
C GLU A 44 7.58 -12.19 -8.03
N ALA A 45 8.03 -11.23 -8.83
CA ALA A 45 7.25 -10.06 -9.18
C ALA A 45 6.21 -10.44 -10.25
N VAL A 46 4.96 -10.01 -10.10
CA VAL A 46 3.87 -10.34 -11.02
C VAL A 46 3.06 -9.10 -11.40
N GLY A 47 2.58 -9.07 -12.64
CA GLY A 47 1.71 -8.02 -13.14
C GLY A 47 0.32 -8.06 -12.51
N ILE A 48 -0.54 -7.08 -12.83
CA ILE A 48 -1.88 -6.95 -12.22
C ILE A 48 -2.87 -8.05 -12.61
N ASP A 49 -2.62 -8.77 -13.71
CA ASP A 49 -3.49 -9.81 -14.24
C ASP A 49 -3.25 -11.16 -13.55
N ALA A 50 -4.05 -11.43 -12.52
CA ALA A 50 -3.95 -12.64 -11.71
C ALA A 50 -4.23 -13.95 -12.48
N SER A 51 -4.84 -13.89 -13.66
CA SER A 51 -5.04 -15.09 -14.50
C SER A 51 -3.73 -15.66 -15.04
N LYS A 52 -2.65 -14.87 -15.03
CA LYS A 52 -1.31 -15.24 -15.50
C LYS A 52 -0.33 -15.54 -14.37
N TRP A 53 -0.75 -15.42 -13.11
CA TRP A 53 0.14 -15.65 -11.99
C TRP A 53 0.53 -17.13 -11.89
N PRO A 54 1.80 -17.44 -11.60
CA PRO A 54 2.21 -18.82 -11.33
C PRO A 54 1.65 -19.29 -9.98
N SER A 55 1.76 -20.59 -9.70
CA SER A 55 1.45 -21.11 -8.37
C SER A 55 2.44 -20.59 -7.33
N ALA A 56 1.96 -20.32 -6.11
CA ALA A 56 2.72 -19.84 -4.97
C ALA A 56 1.92 -20.05 -3.68
N ASP A 57 2.57 -19.95 -2.51
CA ASP A 57 1.89 -20.11 -1.21
C ASP A 57 1.22 -18.80 -0.75
N LEU A 58 1.77 -17.66 -1.15
CA LEU A 58 1.31 -16.33 -0.74
C LEU A 58 1.41 -15.35 -1.92
N ALA A 59 0.38 -14.54 -2.13
CA ALA A 59 0.43 -13.37 -3.00
C ALA A 59 0.06 -12.09 -2.25
N TRP A 60 0.86 -11.04 -2.44
CA TRP A 60 0.53 -9.69 -2.02
C TRP A 60 -0.19 -8.94 -3.14
N ILE A 61 -1.30 -8.29 -2.78
CA ILE A 61 -1.86 -7.18 -3.57
C ILE A 61 -1.87 -5.92 -2.73
N ASN A 62 -1.83 -4.76 -3.38
CA ASN A 62 -1.96 -3.47 -2.70
C ASN A 62 -2.86 -2.55 -3.52
N SER A 63 -4.08 -2.33 -3.03
CA SER A 63 -5.09 -1.52 -3.71
C SER A 63 -5.87 -0.67 -2.69
N PRO A 64 -5.82 0.67 -2.77
CA PRO A 64 -4.98 1.46 -3.67
C PRO A 64 -3.49 1.25 -3.46
N ALA A 65 -2.71 1.28 -4.55
CA ALA A 65 -1.31 0.91 -4.56
C ALA A 65 -0.36 2.02 -4.05
N ASN A 66 0.70 1.62 -3.37
CA ASN A 66 1.91 2.41 -3.15
C ASN A 66 3.05 1.76 -3.96
N PRO A 67 3.63 2.46 -4.94
CA PRO A 67 3.66 3.92 -5.08
C PRO A 67 2.63 4.55 -6.03
N THR A 68 1.95 3.75 -6.86
CA THR A 68 1.29 4.26 -8.07
C THR A 68 -0.04 4.96 -7.83
N GLY A 69 -0.71 4.67 -6.70
CA GLY A 69 -2.08 5.10 -6.45
C GLY A 69 -3.14 4.35 -7.25
N GLN A 70 -2.75 3.36 -8.05
CA GLN A 70 -3.65 2.55 -8.87
C GLN A 70 -4.64 1.79 -8.00
N VAL A 71 -5.90 1.77 -8.43
CA VAL A 71 -6.99 1.03 -7.79
C VAL A 71 -7.34 -0.17 -8.65
N GLN A 72 -7.30 -1.37 -8.07
CA GLN A 72 -7.78 -2.58 -8.73
C GLN A 72 -9.30 -2.56 -8.88
N SER A 73 -9.80 -2.97 -10.04
CA SER A 73 -11.23 -3.13 -10.28
C SER A 73 -11.79 -4.36 -9.55
N GLU A 74 -13.12 -4.45 -9.44
CA GLU A 74 -13.78 -5.62 -8.84
C GLU A 74 -13.46 -6.89 -9.63
N GLU A 75 -13.40 -6.82 -10.97
CA GLU A 75 -13.06 -7.94 -11.84
C GLU A 75 -11.62 -8.42 -11.59
N GLN A 76 -10.69 -7.49 -11.39
CA GLN A 76 -9.31 -7.82 -11.04
C GLN A 76 -9.22 -8.49 -9.66
N LEU A 77 -9.94 -7.98 -8.65
CA LEU A 77 -10.02 -8.60 -7.33
C LEU A 77 -10.66 -10.00 -7.39
N GLN A 78 -11.69 -10.18 -8.23
CA GLN A 78 -12.32 -11.47 -8.45
C GLN A 78 -11.35 -12.48 -9.08
N ALA A 79 -10.52 -12.04 -10.04
CA ALA A 79 -9.47 -12.87 -10.62
C ALA A 79 -8.43 -13.29 -9.58
N VAL A 80 -8.04 -12.39 -8.67
CA VAL A 80 -7.13 -12.71 -7.54
C VAL A 80 -7.75 -13.77 -6.62
N ILE A 81 -9.03 -13.64 -6.27
CA ILE A 81 -9.74 -14.63 -5.44
C ILE A 81 -9.80 -15.98 -6.15
N SER A 82 -10.11 -16.00 -7.44
CA SER A 82 -10.14 -17.23 -8.26
C SER A 82 -8.76 -17.89 -8.30
N TRP A 83 -7.68 -17.12 -8.45
CA TRP A 83 -6.30 -17.64 -8.39
C TRP A 83 -6.00 -18.25 -7.01
N ALA A 84 -6.37 -17.58 -5.93
CA ALA A 84 -6.15 -18.06 -4.57
C ALA A 84 -6.83 -19.41 -4.32
N ARG A 85 -8.08 -19.55 -4.78
CA ARG A 85 -8.86 -20.78 -4.67
C ARG A 85 -8.28 -21.92 -5.52
N ALA A 86 -7.88 -21.62 -6.76
CA ALA A 86 -7.32 -22.63 -7.67
C ALA A 86 -5.96 -23.17 -7.20
N ASN A 87 -5.20 -22.39 -6.44
CA ASN A 87 -3.86 -22.75 -5.97
C ASN A 87 -3.81 -23.14 -4.49
N ASP A 88 -4.94 -23.11 -3.77
CA ASP A 88 -4.98 -23.18 -2.29
C ASP A 88 -3.96 -22.23 -1.64
N ALA A 89 -3.85 -21.02 -2.20
CA ALA A 89 -2.85 -20.04 -1.84
C ALA A 89 -3.44 -18.92 -0.98
N VAL A 90 -2.63 -18.35 -0.10
CA VAL A 90 -3.02 -17.18 0.69
C VAL A 90 -2.90 -15.92 -0.14
N VAL A 91 -3.91 -15.04 -0.07
CA VAL A 91 -3.81 -13.67 -0.58
C VAL A 91 -3.85 -12.71 0.59
N ALA A 92 -2.82 -11.87 0.68
CA ALA A 92 -2.78 -10.74 1.59
C ALA A 92 -3.00 -9.43 0.81
N SER A 93 -4.19 -8.85 0.99
CA SER A 93 -4.61 -7.58 0.43
C SER A 93 -4.21 -6.43 1.35
N ASP A 94 -3.18 -5.67 0.97
CA ASP A 94 -2.80 -4.45 1.66
C ASP A 94 -3.72 -3.29 1.26
N GLU A 95 -4.62 -2.95 2.17
CA GLU A 95 -5.72 -1.98 1.98
C GLU A 95 -5.49 -0.73 2.85
N CYS A 96 -4.22 -0.41 3.15
CA CYS A 96 -3.86 0.76 3.96
C CYS A 96 -4.40 2.10 3.42
N TYR A 97 -4.75 2.18 2.13
CA TYR A 97 -5.22 3.39 1.47
C TYR A 97 -6.71 3.37 1.07
N LEU A 98 -7.46 2.36 1.49
CA LEU A 98 -8.85 2.14 1.07
C LEU A 98 -9.75 3.38 1.28
N SER A 99 -9.57 4.07 2.41
CA SER A 99 -10.37 5.26 2.78
C SER A 99 -10.08 6.52 1.95
N PHE A 100 -9.08 6.51 1.06
CA PHE A 100 -8.70 7.70 0.27
C PHE A 100 -9.37 7.80 -1.10
N THR A 101 -10.30 6.89 -1.40
CA THR A 101 -11.11 6.93 -2.62
C THR A 101 -12.41 6.17 -2.42
N ASN A 102 -13.46 6.56 -3.16
CA ASN A 102 -14.73 5.83 -3.19
C ASN A 102 -14.75 4.69 -4.22
N GLN A 103 -13.70 4.57 -5.04
CA GLN A 103 -13.63 3.59 -6.12
C GLN A 103 -13.03 2.25 -5.67
N ALA A 104 -12.28 2.24 -4.56
CA ALA A 104 -11.61 1.04 -4.09
C ALA A 104 -12.56 0.15 -3.30
N LYS A 105 -12.40 -1.17 -3.46
CA LYS A 105 -13.15 -2.18 -2.71
C LYS A 105 -12.18 -3.06 -1.93
N SER A 106 -12.60 -3.45 -0.73
CA SER A 106 -11.89 -4.48 0.02
C SER A 106 -12.04 -5.83 -0.67
N ILE A 107 -10.98 -6.64 -0.65
CA ILE A 107 -11.04 -8.01 -1.18
C ILE A 107 -12.13 -8.83 -0.47
N LEU A 108 -12.37 -8.58 0.82
CA LEU A 108 -13.38 -9.30 1.61
C LEU A 108 -14.81 -8.93 1.19
N ALA A 109 -15.02 -7.70 0.68
CA ALA A 109 -16.32 -7.30 0.14
C ALA A 109 -16.61 -8.05 -1.17
N VAL A 110 -15.59 -8.23 -2.03
CA VAL A 110 -15.69 -8.99 -3.28
C VAL A 110 -15.86 -10.50 -3.03
N ALA A 111 -15.25 -11.01 -1.96
CA ALA A 111 -15.35 -12.41 -1.54
C ALA A 111 -16.75 -12.83 -1.07
N LYS A 112 -17.69 -11.90 -0.86
CA LYS A 112 -19.10 -12.15 -0.53
C LYS A 112 -19.29 -13.15 0.63
N GLY A 113 -18.40 -13.08 1.62
CA GLY A 113 -18.44 -13.90 2.84
C GLY A 113 -17.54 -15.14 2.81
N ASP A 114 -17.07 -15.60 1.65
CA ASP A 114 -16.06 -16.66 1.58
C ASP A 114 -14.64 -16.08 1.73
N ASN A 115 -14.26 -15.82 2.98
CA ASN A 115 -12.95 -15.24 3.31
C ASN A 115 -11.82 -16.28 3.37
N HIS A 116 -12.04 -17.53 2.96
CA HIS A 116 -11.02 -18.58 3.06
C HIS A 116 -9.71 -18.13 2.40
N ASN A 117 -8.54 -18.39 2.99
CA ASN A 117 -7.23 -17.95 2.47
C ASN A 117 -7.06 -16.44 2.15
N LEU A 118 -8.00 -15.57 2.52
CA LEU A 118 -7.92 -14.13 2.25
C LEU A 118 -7.63 -13.38 3.55
N LEU A 119 -6.71 -12.42 3.49
CA LEU A 119 -6.40 -11.50 4.58
C LEU A 119 -6.44 -10.07 4.03
N ALA A 120 -7.27 -9.20 4.60
CA ALA A 120 -7.21 -7.76 4.40
C ALA A 120 -6.37 -7.12 5.52
N VAL A 121 -5.38 -6.32 5.13
CA VAL A 121 -4.46 -5.61 6.01
C VAL A 121 -4.82 -4.13 6.01
N HIS A 122 -5.08 -3.58 7.19
CA HIS A 122 -5.39 -2.17 7.37
C HIS A 122 -4.39 -1.50 8.30
N SER A 123 -4.21 -0.19 8.14
CA SER A 123 -3.42 0.63 9.06
C SER A 123 -4.13 1.94 9.40
N LEU A 124 -4.03 2.33 10.67
CA LEU A 124 -4.46 3.65 11.13
C LEU A 124 -3.41 4.74 10.90
N SER A 125 -2.23 4.35 10.39
CA SER A 125 -1.10 5.27 10.21
C SER A 125 -1.48 6.51 9.40
N LYS A 126 -2.34 6.32 8.39
CA LYS A 126 -2.66 7.31 7.36
C LYS A 126 -4.06 7.86 7.56
N ARG A 127 -5.07 6.97 7.59
CA ARG A 127 -6.48 7.38 7.76
C ARG A 127 -6.73 8.15 9.06
N SER A 128 -5.95 7.86 10.12
CA SER A 128 -6.11 8.49 11.44
C SER A 128 -4.87 9.24 11.93
N ASN A 129 -3.87 9.48 11.08
CA ASN A 129 -2.59 10.12 11.46
C ASN A 129 -1.84 9.45 12.63
N LEU A 130 -2.02 8.14 12.82
CA LEU A 130 -1.43 7.37 13.94
C LEU A 130 -0.13 6.62 13.56
N ALA A 131 0.69 7.17 12.66
CA ALA A 131 1.88 6.47 12.17
C ALA A 131 2.87 6.09 13.29
N GLY A 132 3.10 7.00 14.24
CA GLY A 132 3.97 6.80 15.39
C GLY A 132 3.43 5.81 16.43
N TYR A 133 2.11 5.58 16.45
CA TYR A 133 1.46 4.69 17.42
C TYR A 133 1.62 3.20 17.07
N ARG A 134 2.05 2.90 15.83
CA ARG A 134 2.19 1.52 15.35
C ARG A 134 0.86 0.77 15.41
N ALA A 135 -0.19 1.41 14.90
CA ALA A 135 -1.57 0.92 14.92
C ALA A 135 -2.00 0.36 13.56
N ALA A 136 -2.26 -0.95 13.51
CA ALA A 136 -2.77 -1.67 12.34
C ALA A 136 -3.50 -2.95 12.76
N PHE A 137 -4.16 -3.60 11.82
CA PHE A 137 -4.87 -4.85 12.05
C PHE A 137 -5.07 -5.65 10.77
N ILE A 138 -5.38 -6.94 10.93
CA ILE A 138 -5.83 -7.83 9.86
C ILE A 138 -7.26 -8.33 10.10
N ILE A 139 -8.00 -8.56 9.02
CA ILE A 139 -9.33 -9.18 8.98
C ILE A 139 -9.31 -10.22 7.85
N GLY A 140 -10.04 -11.33 7.94
CA GLY A 140 -10.06 -12.35 6.90
C GLY A 140 -10.31 -13.75 7.45
N ASP A 141 -9.67 -14.75 6.84
CA ASP A 141 -9.78 -16.16 7.24
C ASP A 141 -9.46 -16.36 8.74
N ALA A 142 -10.44 -16.86 9.48
CA ALA A 142 -10.32 -17.09 10.92
C ALA A 142 -9.27 -18.15 11.27
N LYS A 143 -9.06 -19.17 10.42
CA LYS A 143 -8.04 -20.21 10.62
C LYS A 143 -6.64 -19.61 10.49
N LEU A 144 -6.40 -18.84 9.44
CA LEU A 144 -5.11 -18.13 9.25
C LEU A 144 -4.84 -17.15 10.39
N ILE A 145 -5.83 -16.33 10.76
CA ILE A 145 -5.70 -15.40 11.88
C ILE A 145 -5.35 -16.14 13.18
N SER A 146 -5.97 -17.31 13.43
CA SER A 146 -5.66 -18.11 14.61
C SER A 146 -4.21 -18.62 14.59
N GLN A 147 -3.76 -19.19 13.48
CA GLN A 147 -2.38 -19.66 13.32
C GLN A 147 -1.35 -18.54 13.52
N ILE A 148 -1.57 -17.39 12.88
CA ILE A 148 -0.70 -16.22 12.99
C ILE A 148 -0.66 -15.72 14.45
N ARG A 149 -1.81 -15.66 15.13
CA ARG A 149 -1.91 -15.22 16.53
C ARG A 149 -1.07 -16.10 17.47
N GLU A 150 -1.10 -17.42 17.28
CA GLU A 150 -0.35 -18.36 18.12
C GLU A 150 1.16 -18.14 18.03
N ILE A 151 1.70 -17.85 16.86
CA ILE A 151 3.13 -17.55 16.71
C ILE A 151 3.45 -16.19 17.35
N ARG A 152 2.64 -15.17 17.04
CA ARG A 152 2.89 -13.78 17.47
C ARG A 152 2.91 -13.60 18.98
N LYS A 153 2.04 -14.29 19.72
CA LYS A 153 2.03 -14.19 21.19
C LYS A 153 3.33 -14.71 21.81
N HIS A 154 3.92 -15.76 21.23
CA HIS A 154 5.21 -16.31 21.69
C HIS A 154 6.40 -15.47 21.21
N ALA A 155 6.28 -14.79 20.07
CA ALA A 155 7.30 -13.88 19.55
C ALA A 155 7.31 -12.48 20.21
N GLY A 156 6.48 -12.23 21.23
CA GLY A 156 6.42 -10.93 21.90
C GLY A 156 5.69 -9.83 21.10
N MET A 157 4.97 -10.18 20.02
CA MET A 157 4.40 -9.22 19.05
C MET A 157 2.98 -8.78 19.42
N MET A 158 2.80 -8.38 20.68
CA MET A 158 1.53 -7.90 21.22
C MET A 158 1.45 -6.37 21.12
N VAL A 159 0.28 -5.86 20.72
CA VAL A 159 0.05 -4.41 20.65
C VAL A 159 -0.13 -3.85 22.06
N PRO A 160 0.59 -2.78 22.47
CA PRO A 160 0.42 -2.19 23.79
C PRO A 160 -1.01 -1.72 24.07
N LEU A 161 -1.51 -1.93 25.30
CA LEU A 161 -2.87 -1.56 25.68
C LEU A 161 -3.22 -0.09 25.40
N PRO A 162 -2.35 0.92 25.66
CA PRO A 162 -2.64 2.31 25.30
C PRO A 162 -2.86 2.51 23.80
N VAL A 163 -2.11 1.81 22.96
CA VAL A 163 -2.29 1.84 21.49
C VAL A 163 -3.61 1.20 21.11
N GLN A 164 -3.99 0.08 21.73
CA GLN A 164 -5.30 -0.54 21.48
C GLN A 164 -6.46 0.38 21.86
N LYS A 165 -6.36 1.14 22.96
CA LYS A 165 -7.37 2.15 23.34
C LYS A 165 -7.46 3.29 22.34
N ALA A 166 -6.32 3.78 21.83
CA ALA A 166 -6.30 4.78 20.75
C ALA A 166 -6.91 4.23 19.46
N MET A 167 -6.66 2.96 19.12
CA MET A 167 -7.25 2.29 17.97
C MET A 167 -8.78 2.22 18.09
N ILE A 168 -9.32 1.88 19.27
CA ILE A 168 -10.77 1.85 19.49
C ILE A 168 -11.36 3.23 19.23
N ALA A 169 -10.82 4.28 19.86
CA ALA A 169 -11.32 5.64 19.68
C ALA A 169 -11.28 6.09 18.20
N ALA A 170 -10.18 5.83 17.50
CA ALA A 170 -10.02 6.21 16.10
C ALA A 170 -10.83 5.35 15.11
N LEU A 171 -11.15 4.09 15.44
CA LEU A 171 -11.99 3.23 14.59
C LEU A 171 -13.49 3.46 14.81
N SER A 172 -13.87 4.14 15.89
CA SER A 172 -15.26 4.51 16.17
C SER A 172 -15.66 5.88 15.58
N ASP A 173 -14.76 6.54 14.83
CA ASP A 173 -15.00 7.84 14.21
C ASP A 173 -14.51 7.86 12.75
N GLU A 174 -15.35 8.35 11.84
CA GLU A 174 -15.05 8.50 10.41
C GLU A 174 -14.94 9.98 9.98
N ILE A 175 -15.26 10.94 10.85
CA ILE A 175 -15.22 12.37 10.52
C ILE A 175 -13.80 12.78 10.13
N HIS A 176 -12.82 12.48 11.00
CA HIS A 176 -11.42 12.80 10.73
C HIS A 176 -10.89 12.09 9.47
N VAL A 177 -11.41 10.90 9.13
CA VAL A 177 -11.01 10.14 7.94
C VAL A 177 -11.46 10.87 6.67
N ALA A 178 -12.71 11.32 6.62
CA ALA A 178 -13.24 12.10 5.50
C ALA A 178 -12.49 13.42 5.33
N GLU A 179 -12.18 14.12 6.43
CA GLU A 179 -11.36 15.33 6.42
C GLU A 179 -9.95 15.08 5.87
N GLN A 180 -9.29 14.00 6.30
CA GLN A 180 -7.97 13.62 5.78
C GLN A 180 -8.06 13.30 4.28
N ALA A 181 -9.05 12.51 3.85
CA ALA A 181 -9.21 12.15 2.44
C ALA A 181 -9.42 13.39 1.57
N LYS A 182 -10.28 14.32 1.99
CA LYS A 182 -10.47 15.60 1.30
C LYS A 182 -9.15 16.37 1.19
N ARG A 183 -8.41 16.51 2.29
CA ARG A 183 -7.14 17.24 2.32
C ARG A 183 -6.12 16.67 1.35
N TYR A 184 -5.96 15.34 1.29
CA TYR A 184 -5.03 14.72 0.33
C TYR A 184 -5.50 14.88 -1.12
N ASN A 185 -6.81 14.84 -1.38
CA ASN A 185 -7.34 15.08 -2.71
C ASN A 185 -7.09 16.52 -3.18
N ASP A 186 -7.31 17.52 -2.32
CA ASP A 186 -7.04 18.92 -2.65
C ASP A 186 -5.55 19.14 -2.98
N ARG A 187 -4.65 18.57 -2.16
CA ARG A 187 -3.19 18.63 -2.40
C ARG A 187 -2.80 17.94 -3.70
N ARG A 188 -3.43 16.80 -4.00
CA ARG A 188 -3.17 16.05 -5.22
C ARG A 188 -3.53 16.87 -6.44
N THR A 189 -4.70 17.50 -6.44
CA THR A 189 -5.15 18.38 -7.53
C THR A 189 -4.14 19.48 -7.79
N ILE A 190 -3.71 20.20 -6.75
CA ILE A 190 -2.75 21.30 -6.88
C ILE A 190 -1.43 20.84 -7.53
N LEU A 191 -0.80 19.79 -7.00
CA LEU A 191 0.48 19.33 -7.54
C LEU A 191 0.34 18.67 -8.91
N ARG A 192 -0.71 17.88 -9.13
CA ARG A 192 -0.97 17.25 -10.43
C ARG A 192 -1.06 18.30 -11.53
N THR A 193 -1.85 19.35 -11.33
CA THR A 193 -1.99 20.44 -12.31
C THR A 193 -0.65 21.14 -12.58
N ALA A 194 0.16 21.42 -11.54
CA ALA A 194 1.47 22.04 -11.72
C ALA A 194 2.46 21.14 -12.48
N LEU A 195 2.47 19.84 -12.16
CA LEU A 195 3.33 18.84 -12.81
C LEU A 195 2.97 18.65 -14.29
N GLU A 196 1.68 18.49 -14.60
CA GLU A 196 1.20 18.31 -15.97
C GLU A 196 1.50 19.55 -16.84
N LYS A 197 1.40 20.76 -16.28
CA LYS A 197 1.72 22.01 -16.97
C LYS A 197 3.18 22.08 -17.44
N ILE A 198 4.11 21.45 -16.72
CA ILE A 198 5.55 21.45 -17.05
C ILE A 198 6.01 20.14 -17.71
N GLY A 199 5.06 19.37 -18.25
CA GLY A 199 5.34 18.21 -19.09
C GLY A 199 5.58 16.89 -18.34
N PHE A 200 5.26 16.80 -17.05
CA PHE A 200 5.18 15.49 -16.40
C PHE A 200 3.90 14.76 -16.80
N GLU A 201 4.02 13.47 -17.08
CA GLU A 201 2.88 12.56 -17.17
C GLU A 201 2.60 11.99 -15.76
N VAL A 202 1.40 12.23 -15.22
CA VAL A 202 0.93 11.61 -13.98
C VAL A 202 0.15 10.34 -14.34
N LYS A 203 0.62 9.18 -13.86
CA LYS A 203 -0.04 7.90 -14.09
C LYS A 203 -0.77 7.44 -12.84
N PHE A 204 -1.97 6.89 -13.05
CA PHE A 204 -2.84 6.43 -11.99
C PHE A 204 -3.12 7.54 -10.97
N SER A 205 -2.57 7.43 -9.76
CA SER A 205 -2.65 8.44 -8.71
C SER A 205 -4.10 8.84 -8.38
N GLU A 206 -5.06 7.94 -8.53
CA GLU A 206 -6.48 8.20 -8.20
C GLU A 206 -6.72 8.20 -6.69
N ALA A 207 -5.83 7.55 -5.93
CA ALA A 207 -6.01 7.31 -4.51
C ALA A 207 -4.69 7.27 -3.73
N GLY A 208 -4.78 7.22 -2.41
CA GLY A 208 -3.64 7.17 -1.51
C GLY A 208 -2.95 8.52 -1.32
N LEU A 209 -1.68 8.49 -0.90
CA LEU A 209 -0.95 9.66 -0.41
C LEU A 209 0.17 10.13 -1.34
N TYR A 210 0.17 9.66 -2.58
CA TYR A 210 1.30 9.83 -3.50
C TYR A 210 0.82 10.29 -4.88
N ILE A 211 1.70 11.01 -5.56
CA ILE A 211 1.65 11.20 -7.01
C ILE A 211 2.78 10.36 -7.60
N TRP A 212 2.44 9.60 -8.64
CA TRP A 212 3.38 8.81 -9.44
C TRP A 212 3.48 9.43 -10.83
N CYS A 213 4.64 10.01 -11.16
CA CYS A 213 4.81 10.77 -12.40
C CYS A 213 6.16 10.55 -13.07
N THR A 214 6.25 10.90 -14.36
CA THR A 214 7.43 10.67 -15.19
C THR A 214 7.62 11.78 -16.23
N LYS A 215 8.87 12.04 -16.62
CA LYS A 215 9.27 12.76 -17.84
C LYS A 215 9.79 11.81 -18.94
N ASN A 216 9.53 10.50 -18.80
CA ASN A 216 10.04 9.42 -19.64
C ASN A 216 11.58 9.33 -19.71
N GLU A 217 12.27 9.86 -18.70
CA GLU A 217 13.72 9.81 -18.52
C GLU A 217 14.10 8.97 -17.30
N ASP A 218 15.40 8.77 -17.06
CA ASP A 218 15.88 8.11 -15.84
C ASP A 218 15.42 8.85 -14.58
N CYS A 219 14.89 8.12 -13.60
CA CYS A 219 14.29 8.70 -12.41
C CYS A 219 15.26 9.53 -11.57
N TRP A 220 16.57 9.25 -11.59
CA TRP A 220 17.55 10.03 -10.84
C TRP A 220 17.77 11.42 -11.45
N LYS A 221 17.69 11.56 -12.77
CA LYS A 221 17.69 12.90 -13.42
C LYS A 221 16.50 13.74 -12.96
N THR A 222 15.33 13.11 -12.89
CA THR A 222 14.14 13.77 -12.36
C THR A 222 14.30 14.10 -10.87
N VAL A 223 14.91 13.23 -10.07
CA VAL A 223 15.22 13.51 -8.65
C VAL A 223 16.14 14.72 -8.52
N ASP A 224 17.22 14.79 -9.30
CA ASP A 224 18.15 15.92 -9.31
C ASP A 224 17.43 17.21 -9.68
N TRP A 225 16.57 17.17 -10.71
CA TRP A 225 15.76 18.31 -11.10
C TRP A 225 14.85 18.81 -9.96
N PHE A 226 14.19 17.91 -9.22
CA PHE A 226 13.40 18.31 -8.04
C PHE A 226 14.29 18.87 -6.92
N ALA A 227 15.49 18.30 -6.71
CA ALA A 227 16.44 18.77 -5.72
C ALA A 227 16.92 20.20 -6.01
N ASP A 228 17.17 20.55 -7.27
CA ASP A 228 17.51 21.92 -7.71
C ASP A 228 16.41 22.95 -7.40
N HIS A 229 15.15 22.48 -7.29
CA HIS A 229 14.00 23.31 -6.87
C HIS A 229 13.74 23.25 -5.37
N GLY A 230 14.61 22.60 -4.59
CA GLY A 230 14.49 22.42 -3.15
C GLY A 230 13.36 21.47 -2.75
N VAL A 231 13.08 20.46 -3.58
CA VAL A 231 11.99 19.48 -3.37
C VAL A 231 12.58 18.08 -3.27
N LEU A 232 12.18 17.34 -2.23
CA LEU A 232 12.55 15.94 -2.06
C LEU A 232 11.47 15.03 -2.67
N VAL A 233 11.89 14.15 -3.57
CA VAL A 233 11.04 13.10 -4.16
C VAL A 233 11.71 11.74 -4.00
N THR A 234 10.95 10.64 -4.11
CA THR A 234 11.54 9.29 -4.06
C THR A 234 11.76 8.77 -5.49
N PRO A 235 12.96 8.27 -5.85
CA PRO A 235 13.18 7.63 -7.15
C PRO A 235 12.29 6.39 -7.28
N GLY A 236 11.73 6.21 -8.48
CA GLY A 236 10.83 5.09 -8.76
C GLY A 236 11.54 3.74 -8.81
N SER A 237 12.85 3.72 -9.07
CA SER A 237 13.71 2.53 -9.03
C SER A 237 13.67 1.79 -7.68
N PHE A 238 13.30 2.47 -6.60
CA PHE A 238 13.12 1.82 -5.29
C PHE A 238 11.92 0.87 -5.25
N TYR A 239 10.97 0.98 -6.17
CA TYR A 239 9.71 0.23 -6.18
C TYR A 239 9.69 -0.90 -7.22
N GLY A 240 10.78 -1.12 -7.97
CA GLY A 240 10.89 -2.13 -9.03
C GLY A 240 11.42 -1.54 -10.33
N GLU A 241 11.88 -2.41 -11.24
CA GLU A 241 12.52 -2.00 -12.50
C GLU A 241 11.61 -1.16 -13.39
N LEU A 242 10.31 -1.47 -13.41
CA LEU A 242 9.31 -0.68 -14.15
C LEU A 242 9.13 0.74 -13.59
N GLY A 243 9.64 1.01 -12.39
CA GLY A 243 9.68 2.34 -11.78
C GLY A 243 10.89 3.19 -12.19
N ASN A 244 11.85 2.68 -12.96
CA ASN A 244 13.12 3.38 -13.25
C ASN A 244 12.97 4.73 -13.96
N LYS A 245 11.80 5.03 -14.54
CA LYS A 245 11.52 6.32 -15.18
C LYS A 245 10.57 7.23 -14.40
N PHE A 246 10.13 6.79 -13.23
CA PHE A 246 9.13 7.49 -12.45
C PHE A 246 9.73 8.05 -11.17
N VAL A 247 9.06 9.04 -10.59
CA VAL A 247 9.27 9.46 -9.21
C VAL A 247 7.97 9.40 -8.44
N ARG A 248 8.08 9.17 -7.13
CA ARG A 248 6.96 9.24 -6.20
C ARG A 248 7.07 10.51 -5.36
N ILE A 249 6.02 11.33 -5.38
CA ILE A 249 5.90 12.58 -4.62
C ILE A 249 4.88 12.37 -3.50
N ALA A 250 5.25 12.66 -2.25
CA ALA A 250 4.35 12.50 -1.11
C ALA A 250 3.47 13.73 -0.89
N LEU A 251 2.19 13.50 -0.57
CA LEU A 251 1.19 14.55 -0.29
C LEU A 251 1.07 14.87 1.22
N THR A 252 2.04 14.43 2.03
CA THR A 252 2.00 14.50 3.50
C THR A 252 2.58 15.80 4.07
N ALA A 253 3.05 16.72 3.23
CA ALA A 253 3.49 18.06 3.64
C ALA A 253 2.30 18.94 4.07
N THR A 254 2.54 20.15 4.57
CA THR A 254 1.47 21.12 4.86
C THR A 254 0.84 21.64 3.56
N ASP A 255 -0.39 22.16 3.62
CA ASP A 255 -1.06 22.74 2.44
C ASP A 255 -0.26 23.91 1.86
N GLU A 256 0.37 24.69 2.75
CA GLU A 256 1.30 25.76 2.41
C GLU A 256 2.50 25.25 1.61
N ASN A 257 3.19 24.21 2.09
CA ASN A 257 4.34 23.66 1.38
C ASN A 257 3.94 23.05 0.03
N ILE A 258 2.76 22.44 -0.07
CA ILE A 258 2.23 21.90 -1.32
C ILE A 258 2.04 23.01 -2.36
N LYS A 259 1.44 24.14 -1.97
CA LYS A 259 1.29 25.32 -2.83
C LYS A 259 2.64 25.91 -3.24
N GLN A 260 3.56 26.08 -2.28
CA GLN A 260 4.90 26.61 -2.57
C GLN A 260 5.68 25.72 -3.55
N VAL A 261 5.58 24.39 -3.41
CA VAL A 261 6.21 23.46 -4.37
C VAL A 261 5.59 23.64 -5.76
N ALA A 262 4.27 23.69 -5.87
CA ALA A 262 3.58 23.91 -7.13
C ALA A 262 4.01 25.22 -7.84
N GLU A 263 4.23 26.29 -7.08
CA GLU A 263 4.75 27.56 -7.60
C GLU A 263 6.21 27.47 -8.03
N ARG A 264 7.08 26.83 -7.24
CA ARG A 264 8.52 26.71 -7.54
C ARG A 264 8.78 25.91 -8.80
N ILE A 265 8.09 24.79 -8.98
CA ILE A 265 8.29 23.90 -10.13
C ILE A 265 7.72 24.47 -11.44
N SER A 266 6.85 25.48 -11.35
CA SER A 266 6.19 26.12 -12.50
C SER A 266 6.95 27.35 -13.03
N LYS A 267 8.07 27.72 -12.41
CA LYS A 267 8.96 28.80 -12.86
C LYS A 267 10.02 28.25 -13.80
#